data_AF-A0A5C6E0X0-F1
#
_entry.id   AF-A0A5C6E0X0-F1
#
_cell.length_a   1.000
_cell.length_b   1.000
_cell.length_c   1.000
_cell.angle_alpha   90.00
_cell.angle_beta   90.00
_cell.angle_gamma   90.00
#
_symmetry.space_group_name_H-M   'P 1'
#
loop_
_entity.id
_entity.type
_entity.pdbx_description
1 polymer ?
#
loop_
_entity_poly.entity_id
_entity_poly.type
_entity_poly.pdbx_seq_one_letter_code
_entity_poly.pdbx_strand_id
1 'polypeptide(L)'
;MPESFKRGHIRNALNIPLHASHVDREAILGEPVQLRDSSIVVYCQSEGCPYSDIVAHQLCEDGFENILIYRGGWRDWIENE
;
A
#
# COMPACT_ATOMS: atom_id res chain seq x y z
N MET A 1 7.61 -6.60 2.61
CA MET A 1 8.08 -7.58 3.62
C MET A 1 8.05 -6.93 5.00
N PRO A 2 7.45 -7.57 6.02
CA PRO A 2 7.29 -6.98 7.35
C PRO A 2 8.60 -6.44 7.95
N GLU A 3 9.70 -7.17 7.78
CA GLU A 3 11.03 -6.78 8.27
C GLU A 3 11.59 -5.52 7.59
N SER A 4 11.28 -5.28 6.32
CA SER A 4 11.71 -4.04 5.64
C SER A 4 10.88 -2.84 6.10
N PHE A 5 9.59 -3.04 6.32
CA PHE A 5 8.68 -2.00 6.80
C PHE A 5 9.02 -1.55 8.23
N LYS A 6 9.38 -2.49 9.11
CA LYS A 6 9.85 -2.18 10.46
C LYS A 6 11.14 -1.33 10.49
N ARG A 7 12.01 -1.50 9.49
CA ARG A 7 13.26 -0.72 9.37
C ARG A 7 13.04 0.73 8.92
N GLY A 8 11.93 0.98 8.22
CA GLY A 8 11.59 2.31 7.72
C GLY A 8 10.39 2.23 6.79
N HIS A 9 9.49 3.19 6.93
CA HIS A 9 8.30 3.35 6.11
C HIS A 9 7.85 4.82 6.18
N ILE A 10 7.04 5.23 5.19
CA ILE A 10 6.44 6.55 5.19
C ILE A 10 5.56 6.67 6.42
N ARG A 11 5.63 7.80 7.14
CA ARG A 11 4.85 8.01 8.37
C ARG A 11 3.36 7.74 8.12
N ASN A 12 2.74 7.01 9.04
CA ASN A 12 1.33 6.58 8.98
C ASN A 12 1.00 5.58 7.86
N ALA A 13 1.99 5.03 7.15
CA ALA A 13 1.74 3.93 6.22
C ALA A 13 1.24 2.69 6.96
N LEU A 14 0.41 1.91 6.26
CA LEU A 14 -0.03 0.59 6.71
C LEU A 14 0.72 -0.48 5.92
N ASN A 15 1.21 -1.52 6.60
CA ASN A 15 1.89 -2.63 5.94
C ASN A 15 0.86 -3.65 5.45
N ILE A 16 0.68 -3.73 4.13
CA ILE A 16 -0.14 -4.76 3.48
C ILE A 16 0.76 -5.86 2.92
N PRO A 17 0.73 -7.09 3.47
CA PRO A 17 1.44 -8.22 2.90
C PRO A 17 0.90 -8.59 1.51
N LEU A 18 1.79 -8.94 0.58
CA LEU A 18 1.41 -9.34 -0.80
C LEU A 18 0.42 -10.51 -0.87
N HIS A 19 0.52 -11.43 0.09
CA HIS A 19 -0.31 -12.63 0.21
C HIS A 19 -1.45 -12.46 1.23
N ALA A 20 -1.73 -11.24 1.67
CA ALA A 20 -2.89 -10.95 2.51
C ALA A 20 -4.17 -11.34 1.76
N SER A 21 -5.06 -12.07 2.41
CA SER A 21 -6.39 -12.34 1.89
C SER A 21 -7.25 -11.06 1.88
N HIS A 22 -8.40 -11.09 1.23
CA HIS A 22 -9.38 -10.00 1.29
C HIS A 22 -9.71 -9.62 2.75
N VAL A 23 -9.98 -10.61 3.59
CA VAL A 23 -10.29 -10.42 5.02
C VAL A 23 -9.12 -9.79 5.78
N ASP A 24 -7.88 -10.21 5.48
CA ASP A 24 -6.69 -9.61 6.11
C ASP A 24 -6.54 -8.15 5.70
N ARG A 25 -6.78 -7.81 4.42
CA ARG A 25 -6.70 -6.43 3.91
C ARG A 25 -7.78 -5.56 4.54
N GLU A 26 -9.02 -6.02 4.64
CA GLU A 26 -10.09 -5.31 5.35
C GLU A 26 -9.73 -5.07 6.83
N ALA A 27 -9.18 -6.08 7.52
CA ALA A 27 -8.76 -5.94 8.92
C ALA A 27 -7.61 -4.93 9.10
N ILE A 28 -6.68 -4.85 8.14
CA ILE A 28 -5.56 -3.89 8.16
C ILE A 28 -6.05 -2.46 7.89
N LEU A 29 -6.96 -2.30 6.92
CA LEU A 29 -7.46 -1.00 6.48
C LEU A 29 -8.51 -0.42 7.45
N GLY A 30 -9.22 -1.26 8.19
CA GLY A 30 -10.33 -0.86 9.06
C GLY A 30 -11.64 -0.72 8.28
N GLU A 31 -12.69 -0.18 8.93
CA GLU A 31 -14.06 -0.10 8.40
C GLU A 31 -14.11 0.44 6.95
N PRO A 32 -14.37 -0.43 5.95
CA PRO A 32 -14.12 -0.12 4.53
C PRO A 32 -15.02 0.98 3.97
N VAL A 33 -16.14 1.29 4.63
CA VAL A 33 -17.11 2.30 4.18
C VAL A 33 -16.50 3.70 4.10
N GLN A 34 -15.59 4.08 4.99
CA GLN A 34 -14.99 5.42 4.98
C GLN A 34 -13.81 5.56 4.00
N LEU A 35 -13.22 4.43 3.60
CA LEU A 35 -12.02 4.41 2.77
C LEU A 35 -12.31 4.26 1.27
N ARG A 36 -13.50 3.79 0.88
CA ARG A 36 -13.88 3.66 -0.53
C ARG A 36 -13.85 4.98 -1.30
N ASP A 37 -14.22 6.08 -0.64
CA ASP A 37 -14.13 7.44 -1.20
C ASP A 37 -12.76 8.09 -0.98
N SER A 38 -11.93 7.53 -0.09
CA SER A 38 -10.61 8.08 0.24
C SER A 38 -9.55 7.71 -0.79
N SER A 39 -8.61 8.60 -1.05
CA SER A 39 -7.45 8.28 -1.90
C SER A 39 -6.47 7.36 -1.18
N ILE A 40 -6.20 6.20 -1.75
CA ILE A 40 -5.23 5.22 -1.26
C ILE A 40 -3.96 5.32 -2.08
N VAL A 41 -2.83 5.59 -1.42
CA VAL A 41 -1.52 5.59 -2.05
C VAL A 41 -0.79 4.30 -1.71
N VAL A 42 -0.47 3.51 -2.73
CA VAL A 42 0.29 2.26 -2.62
C VAL A 42 1.72 2.49 -3.08
N TYR A 43 2.68 1.96 -2.34
CA TYR A 43 4.09 2.05 -2.69
C TYR A 43 4.83 0.78 -2.30
N CYS A 44 5.98 0.54 -2.93
CA CYS A 44 6.91 -0.53 -2.57
C CYS A 44 8.29 0.09 -2.24
N GLN A 45 9.35 -0.71 -2.20
CA GLN A 45 10.69 -0.25 -1.85
C GLN A 45 11.31 0.67 -2.92
N SER A 46 10.97 0.48 -4.20
CA SER A 46 11.57 1.20 -5.33
C SER A 46 10.73 1.06 -6.61
N GLU A 47 11.03 1.88 -7.62
CA GLU A 47 10.38 1.88 -8.94
C GLU A 47 10.31 0.51 -9.64
N GLY A 48 11.36 -0.31 -9.52
CA GLY A 48 11.38 -1.64 -10.14
C GLY A 48 10.59 -2.73 -9.38
N CYS A 49 9.87 -2.40 -8.31
CA CYS A 49 9.15 -3.38 -7.52
C CYS A 49 7.72 -3.59 -8.06
N PRO A 50 7.35 -4.78 -8.56
CA PRO A 50 6.03 -5.02 -9.13
C PRO A 50 4.93 -5.19 -8.07
N TYR A 51 5.29 -5.29 -6.79
CA TYR A 51 4.35 -5.61 -5.73
C TYR A 51 3.35 -4.49 -5.43
N SER A 52 3.72 -3.23 -5.69
CA SER A 52 2.78 -2.11 -5.56
C SER A 52 1.65 -2.22 -6.58
N ASP A 53 1.92 -2.64 -7.81
CA ASP A 53 0.90 -2.82 -8.84
C ASP A 53 -0.03 -3.99 -8.51
N ILE A 54 0.51 -5.09 -7.97
CA ILE A 54 -0.29 -6.26 -7.55
C ILE A 54 -1.23 -5.88 -6.39
N VAL A 55 -0.72 -5.20 -5.35
CA VAL A 55 -1.55 -4.78 -4.22
C VAL A 55 -2.59 -3.74 -4.66
N ALA A 56 -2.23 -2.82 -5.56
CA ALA A 56 -3.18 -1.86 -6.12
C ALA A 56 -4.32 -2.56 -6.88
N HIS A 57 -4.01 -3.61 -7.66
CA HIS A 57 -5.03 -4.40 -8.34
C HIS A 57 -5.96 -5.11 -7.34
N GLN A 58 -5.40 -5.75 -6.30
CA GLN A 58 -6.19 -6.42 -5.26
C GLN A 58 -7.15 -5.46 -4.56
N LEU A 59 -6.69 -4.24 -4.23
CA LEU A 59 -7.55 -3.21 -3.64
C LEU A 59 -8.65 -2.75 -4.60
N CYS A 60 -8.37 -2.68 -5.90
CA CYS A 60 -9.39 -2.38 -6.90
C CYS A 60 -10.47 -3.47 -6.92
N GLU A 61 -10.07 -4.75 -6.88
CA GLU A 61 -10.99 -5.89 -6.80
C GLU A 61 -11.82 -5.91 -5.51
N ASP A 62 -11.28 -5.38 -4.41
CA ASP A 62 -11.98 -5.24 -3.12
C ASP A 62 -12.98 -4.05 -3.10
N GLY A 63 -13.01 -3.25 -4.18
CA GLY A 63 -13.97 -2.15 -4.36
C GLY A 63 -13.47 -0.77 -3.95
N PHE A 64 -12.15 -0.56 -3.85
CA PHE A 64 -11.56 0.76 -3.69
C PHE A 64 -11.37 1.43 -5.05
N GLU A 65 -11.88 2.65 -5.22
CA GLU A 65 -11.92 3.32 -6.52
C GLU A 65 -10.73 4.28 -6.73
N ASN A 66 -10.27 4.94 -5.67
CA ASN A 66 -9.27 6.00 -5.74
C ASN A 66 -7.86 5.51 -5.36
N ILE A 67 -7.27 4.64 -6.19
CA ILE A 67 -5.95 4.04 -5.93
C ILE A 67 -4.86 4.73 -6.76
N LEU A 68 -3.82 5.22 -6.10
CA LEU A 68 -2.64 5.84 -6.70
C LEU A 68 -1.41 5.01 -6.37
N ILE A 69 -0.49 4.88 -7.34
CA ILE A 69 0.78 4.18 -7.13
C ILE A 69 1.91 5.21 -7.08
N TYR A 70 2.60 5.28 -5.94
CA TYR A 70 3.81 6.07 -5.81
C TYR A 70 5.02 5.25 -6.28
N ARG A 71 5.42 5.45 -7.54
CA ARG A 71 6.47 4.65 -8.19
C ARG A 71 7.85 4.84 -7.59
N GLY A 72 8.20 6.03 -7.10
CA GLY A 72 9.47 6.27 -6.44
C GLY A 72 9.70 5.36 -5.22
N GLY A 73 8.62 4.97 -4.56
CA GLY A 73 8.65 4.05 -3.43
C GLY A 73 9.38 4.64 -2.22
N TRP A 74 9.79 3.76 -1.31
CA TRP A 74 10.50 4.17 -0.10
C TRP A 74 11.85 4.84 -0.39
N ARG A 75 12.58 4.40 -1.42
CA ARG A 75 13.88 4.98 -1.78
C ARG A 75 13.79 6.44 -2.21
N ASP A 76 12.85 6.76 -3.09
CA ASP A 76 12.64 8.14 -3.51
C ASP A 76 12.17 9.03 -2.34
N TRP A 77 11.34 8.48 -1.44
CA TRP A 77 10.88 9.22 -0.26
C TRP A 77 12.06 9.68 0.61
N ILE A 78 12.98 8.79 0.96
CA ILE A 78 14.12 9.13 1.83
C ILE A 78 15.16 10.02 1.14
N GLU A 79 15.22 10.02 -0.19
CA GLU A 79 16.14 10.90 -0.95
C GLU A 79 15.62 12.34 -1.01
N ASN A 80 14.32 12.55 -0.79
CA ASN A 80 13.67 13.86 -0.85
C ASN A 80 13.17 14.37 0.53
N GLU A 81 13.54 13.70 1.62
CA GLU A 81 13.20 14.06 3.01
C GLU A 81 14.28 14.97 3.65
#